data_AF-A0A953WJ68-F1
#
_entry.id   AF-A0A953WJ68-F1
#
_cell.length_a   1.000
_cell.length_b   1.000
_cell.length_c   1.000
_cell.angle_alpha   90.00
_cell.angle_beta   90.00
_cell.angle_gamma   90.00
#
_symmetry.space_group_name_H-M   'P 1'
#
loop_
_entity.id
_entity.type
_entity.pdbx_description
1 polymer ?
#
loop_
_entity_poly.entity_id
_entity_poly.type
_entity_poly.pdbx_seq_one_letter_code
_entity_poly.pdbx_strand_id
1 'polypeptide(L)'
;MILRHVIEHVKKQHWTAVFLDFVIVVLGVFIGIQVSNWNAARAQRVAAADFHERLLTDMRLEEFNYRVIETYYRDAQKAAETAYKGLTGEIELSDAELLINAFRGSQYNWMERHRSTFDELVASGNFDLIADTELRTIITGYFAATYLEDLSR
;
A
#
# COMPACT_ATOMS: atom_id res chain seq x y z
N MET A 1 -40.83 47.34 48.79
CA MET A 1 -40.73 45.95 48.29
C MET A 1 -40.76 45.79 46.76
N ILE A 2 -40.88 46.88 45.97
CA ILE A 2 -40.78 46.82 44.49
C ILE A 2 -39.32 46.77 44.02
N LEU A 3 -38.38 47.35 44.79
CA LEU A 3 -36.95 47.40 44.44
C LEU A 3 -36.27 46.02 44.41
N ARG A 4 -36.74 45.06 45.22
CA ARG A 4 -36.20 43.69 45.25
C ARG A 4 -36.59 42.89 44.01
N HIS A 5 -37.81 43.09 43.51
CA HIS A 5 -38.32 42.39 42.33
C HIS A 5 -37.70 42.89 41.02
N VAL A 6 -37.31 44.18 40.95
CA VAL A 6 -36.61 44.75 39.80
C VAL A 6 -35.15 44.28 39.74
N ILE A 7 -34.45 44.22 40.87
CA ILE A 7 -33.07 43.70 40.94
C ILE A 7 -33.02 42.20 40.65
N GLU A 8 -34.03 41.43 41.05
CA GLU A 8 -34.14 40.00 40.72
C GLU A 8 -34.39 39.74 39.23
N HIS A 9 -35.15 40.60 38.55
CA HIS A 9 -35.37 40.48 37.09
C HIS A 9 -34.17 40.94 36.27
N VAL A 10 -33.46 42.00 36.68
CA VAL A 10 -32.25 42.47 35.99
C VAL A 10 -31.10 41.46 36.13
N LYS A 11 -30.92 40.82 37.30
CA LYS A 11 -29.89 39.77 37.47
C LYS A 11 -30.17 38.51 36.65
N LYS A 12 -31.43 38.08 36.52
CA LYS A 12 -31.79 36.88 35.74
C LYS A 12 -31.66 37.10 34.23
N GLN A 13 -32.02 38.29 33.73
CA GLN A 13 -32.07 38.59 32.30
C GLN A 13 -30.67 38.81 31.68
N HIS A 14 -29.70 39.30 32.46
CA HIS A 14 -28.30 39.38 32.01
C HIS A 14 -27.59 38.02 32.02
N TRP A 15 -27.88 37.14 32.98
CA TRP A 15 -27.26 35.81 33.01
C TRP A 15 -27.69 34.94 31.83
N THR A 16 -28.93 35.06 31.35
CA THR A 16 -29.36 34.41 30.09
C THR A 16 -28.61 34.92 28.87
N ALA A 17 -28.31 36.22 28.81
CA ALA A 17 -27.52 36.80 27.71
C ALA A 17 -26.07 36.31 27.75
N VAL A 18 -25.42 36.35 28.92
CA VAL A 18 -24.05 35.83 29.11
C VAL A 18 -23.97 34.33 28.79
N PHE A 19 -24.98 33.54 29.18
CA PHE A 19 -25.06 32.13 28.82
C PHE A 19 -25.20 31.92 27.30
N LEU A 20 -26.06 32.71 26.64
CA LEU A 20 -26.22 32.65 25.19
C LEU A 20 -24.92 33.00 24.46
N ASP A 21 -24.24 34.06 24.89
CA ASP A 21 -22.94 34.47 24.33
C ASP A 21 -21.89 33.36 24.50
N PHE A 22 -21.84 32.74 25.68
CA PHE A 22 -20.96 31.59 25.94
C PHE A 22 -21.27 30.41 25.01
N VAL A 23 -22.55 30.05 24.85
CA VAL A 23 -22.98 28.97 23.95
C VAL A 23 -22.60 29.27 22.51
N ILE A 24 -22.78 30.50 22.03
CA ILE A 24 -22.40 30.91 20.68
C ILE A 24 -20.89 30.76 20.46
N VAL A 25 -20.07 31.20 21.42
CA VAL A 25 -18.61 31.06 21.33
C VAL A 25 -18.20 29.58 21.31
N VAL A 26 -18.77 28.76 22.19
CA VAL A 26 -18.50 27.31 22.23
C VAL A 26 -18.92 26.63 20.92
N LEU A 27 -20.09 26.97 20.39
CA LEU A 27 -20.56 26.47 19.09
C LEU A 27 -19.65 26.93 17.95
N GLY A 28 -19.17 28.17 17.96
CA GLY A 28 -18.24 28.69 16.98
C GLY A 28 -16.92 27.90 16.95
N VAL A 29 -16.31 27.69 18.13
CA VAL A 29 -15.09 26.87 18.26
C VAL A 29 -15.34 25.43 17.85
N PHE A 30 -16.47 24.85 18.30
CA PHE A 30 -16.84 23.48 17.96
C PHE A 30 -16.99 23.30 16.44
N ILE A 31 -17.76 24.17 15.76
CA ILE A 31 -17.91 24.13 14.30
C ILE A 31 -16.57 24.33 13.60
N GLY A 32 -15.72 25.24 14.07
CA GLY A 32 -14.37 25.44 13.53
C GLY A 32 -13.52 24.17 13.56
N ILE A 33 -13.51 23.47 14.70
CA ILE A 33 -12.82 22.18 14.84
C ILE A 33 -13.47 21.11 13.95
N GLN A 34 -14.80 21.03 13.89
CA GLN A 34 -15.51 20.06 13.06
C GLN A 34 -15.21 20.24 11.56
N VAL A 35 -15.17 21.49 11.07
CA VAL A 35 -14.81 21.80 9.67
C VAL A 35 -13.35 21.44 9.40
N SER A 36 -12.44 21.74 10.33
CA SER A 36 -11.02 21.37 10.22
C SER A 36 -10.84 19.84 10.13
N ASN A 37 -11.48 19.09 11.04
CA ASN A 37 -11.45 17.63 11.06
C ASN A 37 -12.07 17.03 9.79
N TRP A 38 -13.17 17.60 9.29
CA TRP A 38 -13.79 17.16 8.04
C TRP A 38 -12.85 17.37 6.84
N ASN A 39 -12.17 18.51 6.77
CA ASN A 39 -11.21 18.80 5.72
C ASN A 39 -10.01 17.83 5.76
N ALA A 40 -9.46 17.57 6.96
CA ALA A 40 -8.39 16.60 7.14
C ALA A 40 -8.82 15.19 6.71
N ALA A 41 -9.99 14.73 7.15
CA ALA A 41 -10.53 13.43 6.75
C ALA A 41 -10.81 13.34 5.24
N ARG A 42 -11.22 14.44 4.61
CA ARG A 42 -11.40 14.51 3.14
C ARG A 42 -10.05 14.37 2.43
N ALA A 43 -9.02 15.09 2.86
CA ALA A 43 -7.68 14.99 2.29
C ALA A 43 -7.12 13.56 2.43
N GLN A 44 -7.29 12.94 3.61
CA GLN A 44 -6.87 11.57 3.84
C GLN A 44 -7.57 10.57 2.91
N ARG A 45 -8.88 10.71 2.66
CA ARG A 45 -9.61 9.86 1.71
C ARG A 45 -9.13 10.01 0.26
N VAL A 46 -8.80 11.23 -0.15
CA VAL A 46 -8.23 11.48 -1.50
C VAL A 46 -6.87 10.82 -1.64
N ALA A 47 -6.00 10.98 -0.65
CA ALA A 47 -4.68 10.33 -0.64
C ALA A 47 -4.83 8.80 -0.66
N ALA A 48 -5.68 8.23 0.19
CA ALA A 48 -5.90 6.78 0.23
C ALA A 48 -6.40 6.21 -1.11
N ALA A 49 -7.26 6.93 -1.83
CA ALA A 49 -7.74 6.52 -3.15
C ALA A 49 -6.61 6.53 -4.20
N ASP A 50 -5.79 7.57 -4.23
CA ASP A 50 -4.62 7.66 -5.12
C ASP A 50 -3.63 6.53 -4.86
N PHE A 51 -3.27 6.30 -3.58
CA PHE A 51 -2.38 5.21 -3.21
C PHE A 51 -2.94 3.84 -3.60
N HIS A 52 -4.24 3.61 -3.42
CA HIS A 52 -4.88 2.36 -3.81
C HIS A 52 -4.76 2.10 -5.32
N GLU A 53 -5.00 3.11 -6.15
CA GLU A 53 -4.87 3.01 -7.60
C GLU A 53 -3.43 2.73 -8.05
N ARG A 54 -2.47 3.43 -7.44
CA ARG A 54 -1.03 3.23 -7.71
C ARG A 54 -0.56 1.85 -7.29
N LEU A 55 -0.93 1.41 -6.10
CA LEU A 55 -0.60 0.07 -5.61
C LEU A 55 -1.21 -1.02 -6.49
N LEU A 56 -2.45 -0.86 -6.94
CA LEU A 56 -3.08 -1.79 -7.87
C LEU A 56 -2.34 -1.84 -9.22
N THR A 57 -1.82 -0.70 -9.67
CA THR A 57 -0.99 -0.63 -10.88
C THR A 57 0.32 -1.39 -10.70
N ASP A 58 1.02 -1.19 -9.58
CA ASP A 58 2.23 -1.94 -9.24
C ASP A 58 1.96 -3.46 -9.19
N MET A 59 0.85 -3.88 -8.58
CA MET A 59 0.44 -5.30 -8.52
C MET A 59 0.16 -5.91 -9.89
N ARG A 60 -0.45 -5.16 -10.80
CA ARG A 60 -0.69 -5.64 -12.17
C ARG A 60 0.61 -5.81 -12.96
N LEU A 61 1.57 -4.91 -12.75
CA LEU A 61 2.90 -5.02 -13.34
C LEU A 61 3.66 -6.23 -12.78
N GLU A 62 3.64 -6.42 -11.46
CA GLU A 62 4.21 -7.62 -10.84
C GLU A 62 3.57 -8.89 -11.43
N GLU A 63 2.24 -8.98 -11.47
CA GLU A 63 1.54 -10.15 -12.01
C GLU A 63 1.94 -10.45 -13.46
N PHE A 64 2.07 -9.42 -14.31
CA PHE A 64 2.58 -9.58 -15.66
C PHE A 64 4.02 -10.10 -15.68
N ASN A 65 4.91 -9.53 -14.87
CA ASN A 65 6.30 -9.96 -14.76
C ASN A 65 6.40 -11.42 -14.29
N TYR A 66 5.62 -11.83 -13.30
CA TYR A 66 5.59 -13.22 -12.83
C TYR A 66 5.13 -14.20 -13.91
N ARG A 67 4.17 -13.84 -14.77
CA ARG A 67 3.80 -14.69 -15.92
C ARG A 67 4.93 -14.85 -16.93
N VAL A 68 5.66 -13.76 -17.21
CA VAL A 68 6.80 -13.79 -18.13
C VAL A 68 7.93 -14.65 -17.55
N ILE A 69 8.26 -14.47 -16.27
CA ILE A 69 9.35 -15.22 -15.64
C ILE A 69 9.02 -16.69 -15.46
N GLU A 70 7.76 -17.01 -15.15
CA GLU A 70 7.30 -18.40 -15.08
C GLU A 70 7.45 -19.09 -16.43
N THR A 71 7.08 -18.41 -17.52
CA THR A 71 7.26 -18.94 -18.88
C THR A 71 8.73 -19.15 -19.20
N TYR A 72 9.57 -18.17 -18.88
CA TYR A 72 11.03 -18.25 -19.06
C TYR A 72 11.64 -19.44 -18.30
N TYR A 73 11.32 -19.61 -17.02
CA TYR A 73 11.87 -20.72 -16.22
C TYR A 73 11.32 -22.08 -16.63
N ARG A 74 10.08 -22.16 -17.14
CA ARG A 74 9.59 -23.41 -17.75
C ARG A 74 10.42 -23.81 -18.96
N ASP A 75 10.84 -22.86 -19.79
CA ASP A 75 11.67 -23.15 -20.96
C ASP A 75 13.12 -23.45 -20.57
N ALA A 76 13.68 -22.75 -19.60
CA ALA A 76 14.98 -23.06 -19.02
C ALA A 76 15.00 -24.47 -18.40
N GLN A 77 13.98 -24.83 -17.61
CA GLN A 77 13.86 -26.16 -17.02
C GLN A 77 13.80 -27.25 -18.09
N LYS A 78 12.98 -27.08 -19.13
CA LYS A 78 12.92 -28.04 -20.25
C LYS A 78 14.28 -28.20 -20.92
N ALA A 79 14.99 -27.10 -21.17
CA ALA A 79 16.33 -27.14 -21.75
C ALA A 79 17.33 -27.87 -20.84
N ALA A 80 17.28 -27.63 -19.53
CA ALA A 80 18.10 -28.33 -18.55
C ALA A 80 17.82 -29.84 -18.53
N GLU A 81 16.54 -30.24 -18.56
CA GLU A 81 16.13 -31.65 -18.64
C GLU A 81 16.62 -32.31 -19.94
N THR A 82 16.51 -31.62 -21.08
CA THR A 82 17.01 -32.11 -22.37
C THR A 82 18.53 -32.28 -22.34
N ALA A 83 19.27 -31.30 -21.81
CA ALA A 83 20.72 -31.38 -21.69
C ALA A 83 21.15 -32.54 -20.76
N TYR A 84 20.48 -32.70 -19.62
CA TYR A 84 20.72 -33.80 -18.69
C TYR A 84 20.56 -35.16 -19.37
N LYS A 85 19.42 -35.37 -20.06
CA LYS A 85 19.16 -36.63 -20.78
C LYS A 85 20.21 -36.92 -21.84
N GLY A 86 20.64 -35.89 -22.59
CA GLY A 86 21.72 -36.01 -23.57
C GLY A 86 23.05 -36.41 -22.94
N LEU A 87 23.43 -35.79 -21.81
CA LEU A 87 24.66 -36.12 -21.07
C LEU A 87 24.66 -37.54 -20.50
N THR A 88 23.49 -38.04 -20.07
CA THR A 88 23.32 -39.40 -19.53
C THR A 88 23.15 -40.47 -20.61
N GLY A 89 23.05 -40.08 -21.88
CA GLY A 89 22.82 -41.00 -22.99
C GLY A 89 21.39 -41.56 -23.08
N GLU A 90 20.43 -40.95 -22.38
CA GLU A 90 19.01 -41.31 -22.50
C GLU A 90 18.41 -40.89 -23.85
N ILE A 91 18.93 -39.81 -24.43
CA ILE A 91 18.59 -39.32 -25.78
C ILE A 91 19.88 -38.99 -26.54
N GLU A 92 19.86 -39.18 -27.86
CA GLU A 92 20.95 -38.77 -28.73
C GLU A 92 20.76 -37.30 -29.12
N LEU A 93 21.77 -36.48 -28.87
CA LEU A 93 21.81 -35.06 -29.25
C LEU A 93 23.10 -34.81 -30.02
N SER A 94 23.05 -33.93 -31.01
CA SER A 94 24.27 -33.34 -31.57
C SER A 94 24.99 -32.47 -30.54
N ASP A 95 26.30 -32.29 -30.71
CA ASP A 95 27.10 -31.38 -29.85
C ASP A 95 26.49 -29.98 -29.76
N ALA A 96 25.92 -29.49 -30.87
CA ALA A 96 25.26 -28.19 -30.95
C ALA A 96 23.97 -28.15 -30.10
N GLU A 97 23.12 -29.18 -30.21
CA GLU A 97 21.89 -29.26 -29.42
C GLU A 97 22.20 -29.38 -27.92
N LEU A 98 23.21 -30.19 -27.56
CA LEU A 98 23.64 -30.33 -26.18
C LEU A 98 24.10 -28.97 -25.62
N LEU A 99 24.96 -28.25 -26.35
CA LEU A 99 25.48 -26.96 -25.93
C LEU A 99 24.38 -25.90 -25.77
N ILE A 100 23.45 -25.81 -26.73
CA ILE A 100 22.32 -24.87 -26.68
C ILE A 100 21.43 -25.14 -25.47
N ASN A 101 21.10 -26.40 -25.22
CA ASN A 101 20.23 -26.77 -24.11
C ASN A 101 20.91 -26.57 -22.75
N ALA A 102 22.19 -26.92 -22.64
CA ALA A 102 22.97 -26.68 -21.43
C ALA A 102 23.09 -25.18 -21.12
N PHE A 103 23.36 -24.36 -22.14
CA PHE A 103 23.41 -22.91 -21.98
C PHE A 103 22.06 -22.35 -21.52
N ARG A 104 20.96 -22.67 -22.23
CA ARG A 104 19.61 -22.20 -21.90
C ARG A 104 19.15 -22.65 -20.51
N GLY A 105 19.46 -23.89 -20.14
CA GLY A 105 19.10 -24.45 -18.83
C GLY A 105 19.84 -23.83 -17.65
N SER A 106 20.98 -23.18 -17.91
CA SER A 106 21.78 -22.49 -16.89
C SER A 106 21.46 -21.00 -16.75
N GLN A 107 20.64 -20.44 -17.64
CA GLN A 107 20.36 -19.01 -17.62
C GLN A 107 19.37 -18.64 -16.52
N TYR A 108 19.69 -17.56 -15.83
CA TYR A 108 18.84 -16.93 -14.82
C TYR A 108 18.47 -15.53 -15.32
N ASN A 109 17.19 -15.17 -15.19
CA ASN A 109 16.72 -13.85 -15.55
C ASN A 109 16.33 -13.09 -14.28
N TRP A 110 16.91 -11.90 -14.14
CA TRP A 110 16.65 -11.02 -13.03
C TRP A 110 15.48 -10.11 -13.33
N MET A 111 14.54 -10.00 -12.41
CA MET A 111 13.46 -9.02 -12.50
C MET A 111 13.51 -8.05 -11.33
N GLU A 112 13.33 -6.78 -11.69
CA GLU A 112 13.13 -5.71 -10.73
C GLU A 112 11.69 -5.77 -10.21
N ARG A 113 11.53 -5.71 -8.89
CA ARG A 113 10.20 -5.71 -8.26
C ARG A 113 9.59 -4.33 -8.36
N HIS A 114 8.34 -4.25 -8.81
CA HIS A 114 7.55 -3.03 -8.77
C HIS A 114 6.98 -2.80 -7.37
N ARG A 115 7.73 -2.07 -6.53
CA ARG A 115 7.41 -1.80 -5.12
C ARG A 115 7.47 -0.31 -4.74
N SER A 116 7.48 0.59 -5.73
CA SER A 116 7.66 2.03 -5.51
C SER A 116 6.58 2.63 -4.60
N THR A 117 5.31 2.26 -4.80
CA THR A 117 4.21 2.74 -3.95
C THR A 117 4.33 2.21 -2.52
N PHE A 118 4.78 0.96 -2.35
CA PHE A 118 5.03 0.39 -1.03
C PHE A 118 6.17 1.13 -0.32
N ASP A 119 7.28 1.36 -1.00
CA ASP A 119 8.44 2.04 -0.42
C ASP A 119 8.10 3.48 -0.02
N GLU A 120 7.29 4.19 -0.80
CA GLU A 120 6.77 5.51 -0.44
C GLU A 120 5.89 5.46 0.81
N LEU A 121 4.99 4.47 0.93
CA LEU A 121 4.14 4.30 2.12
C LEU A 121 4.96 4.02 3.38
N VAL A 122 6.01 3.20 3.27
CA VAL A 122 6.95 2.95 4.37
C VAL A 122 7.71 4.22 4.73
N ALA A 123 8.28 4.91 3.74
CA ALA A 123 9.12 6.10 3.97
C ALA A 123 8.32 7.29 4.53
N SER A 124 7.07 7.45 4.10
CA SER A 124 6.20 8.54 4.55
C SER A 124 5.46 8.24 5.85
N GLY A 125 5.52 7.01 6.37
CA GLY A 125 4.76 6.58 7.54
C GLY A 125 3.25 6.52 7.32
N ASN A 126 2.79 6.60 6.07
CA ASN A 126 1.37 6.67 5.71
C ASN A 126 0.72 5.29 5.58
N PHE A 127 1.26 4.27 6.26
CA PHE A 127 0.71 2.92 6.23
C PHE A 127 -0.74 2.84 6.74
N ASP A 128 -1.15 3.82 7.55
CA ASP A 128 -2.52 3.98 8.03
C ASP A 128 -3.54 4.39 6.96
N LEU A 129 -3.10 4.80 5.76
CA LEU A 129 -3.98 5.01 4.62
C LEU A 129 -4.57 3.69 4.09
N ILE A 130 -3.91 2.57 4.33
CA ILE A 130 -4.47 1.24 4.08
C ILE A 130 -5.38 0.89 5.27
N ALA A 131 -6.65 1.26 5.17
CA ALA A 131 -7.63 1.04 6.24
C ALA A 131 -7.83 -0.45 6.58
N ASP A 132 -7.75 -1.31 5.57
CA ASP A 132 -7.88 -2.76 5.73
C ASP A 132 -6.59 -3.36 6.32
N THR A 133 -6.72 -3.92 7.53
CA THR A 133 -5.60 -4.50 8.28
C THR A 133 -5.11 -5.83 7.68
N GLU A 134 -6.01 -6.61 7.08
CA GLU A 134 -5.66 -7.84 6.39
C GLU A 134 -4.86 -7.52 5.13
N LEU A 135 -5.35 -6.58 4.32
CA LEU A 135 -4.65 -6.10 3.12
C LEU A 135 -3.27 -5.55 3.47
N ARG A 136 -3.17 -4.76 4.55
CA ARG A 136 -1.91 -4.25 5.06
C ARG A 136 -0.92 -5.37 5.37
N THR A 137 -1.38 -6.42 6.05
CA THR A 137 -0.57 -7.58 6.42
C THR A 137 -0.09 -8.33 5.18
N ILE A 138 -0.97 -8.54 4.19
CA ILE A 138 -0.63 -9.20 2.92
C ILE A 138 0.44 -8.42 2.16
N ILE A 139 0.26 -7.11 2.00
CA ILE A 139 1.19 -6.24 1.26
C ILE A 139 2.54 -6.21 1.96
N THR A 140 2.57 -6.05 3.29
CA THR A 140 3.81 -6.10 4.07
C THR A 140 4.49 -7.44 3.92
N GLY A 141 3.75 -8.57 4.03
CA GLY A 141 4.33 -9.90 3.81
C GLY A 141 4.91 -10.05 2.41
N TYR A 142 4.20 -9.57 1.38
CA TYR A 142 4.64 -9.67 -0.01
C TYR A 142 5.91 -8.85 -0.28
N PHE A 143 5.97 -7.58 0.14
CA PHE A 143 7.09 -6.68 -0.20
C PHE A 143 8.23 -6.70 0.83
N ALA A 144 7.96 -6.98 2.11
CA ALA A 144 8.99 -7.07 3.13
C ALA A 144 9.72 -8.43 3.12
N ALA A 145 9.16 -9.46 2.47
CA ALA A 145 9.87 -10.72 2.28
C ALA A 145 11.13 -10.50 1.44
N THR A 146 12.27 -10.41 2.13
CA THR A 146 13.63 -10.29 1.58
C THR A 146 14.13 -11.60 0.96
N TYR A 147 13.35 -12.68 1.03
CA TYR A 147 13.75 -14.02 0.55
C TYR A 147 14.16 -14.05 -0.93
N LEU A 148 13.69 -13.10 -1.75
CA LEU A 148 14.09 -12.99 -3.16
C LEU A 148 15.33 -12.11 -3.39
N GLU A 149 15.65 -11.19 -2.47
CA GLU A 149 16.86 -10.35 -2.55
C GLU A 149 18.12 -11.09 -2.07
N ASP A 150 17.98 -12.13 -1.24
CA ASP A 150 19.14 -12.86 -0.69
C ASP A 150 19.64 -14.00 -1.60
N LEU A 151 18.82 -14.49 -2.53
CA LEU A 151 19.22 -15.47 -3.57
C LEU A 151 20.10 -14.86 -4.68
N SER A 152 20.46 -13.59 -4.49
CA SER A 152 20.82 -12.65 -5.53
C SER A 152 22.19 -11.99 -5.27
N ARG A 153 22.80 -12.34 -4.12
CA ARG A 153 24.18 -12.06 -3.72
C ARG A 153 24.98 -13.35 -3.67
#